data_AF-A0A432UTS3-F1
#
_entry.id   AF-A0A432UTS3-F1
#
_cell.length_a   1.000
_cell.length_b   1.000
_cell.length_c   1.000
_cell.angle_alpha   90.00
_cell.angle_beta   90.00
_cell.angle_gamma   90.00
#
_symmetry.space_group_name_H-M   'P 1'
#
loop_
_entity.id
_entity.type
_entity.pdbx_description
1 polymer ?
#
loop_
_entity_poly.entity_id
_entity_poly.type
_entity_poly.pdbx_seq_one_letter_code
_entity_poly.pdbx_strand_id
1 'polypeptide(L)'
;MTEEHASKEDFYLIETLLWRGDCDSAEFLHGFWLLHGHLSRLERSARFFGFPFAAADALKKLRTLSGSLMSGYGHPKKSAAKVRCILKRSGDFEIDQVQPFSEPSALITVDISKKRVDPEDIFLYHKTSKRGLFDQERRRLDSEGIFETL
;
A
#
# COMPACT_ATOMS: atom_id res chain seq x y z
N MET A 1 -12.74 -3.80 -33.45
CA MET A 1 -13.84 -3.97 -32.47
C MET A 1 -13.51 -5.24 -31.71
N THR A 2 -12.86 -5.17 -30.55
CA THR A 2 -13.39 -4.63 -29.30
C THR A 2 -12.31 -3.90 -28.49
N GLU A 3 -12.55 -2.62 -28.19
CA GLU A 3 -11.81 -1.87 -27.18
C GLU A 3 -12.25 -2.36 -25.80
N GLU A 4 -11.32 -3.01 -25.11
CA GLU A 4 -11.48 -3.45 -23.73
C GLU A 4 -11.56 -2.21 -22.84
N HIS A 5 -12.74 -2.02 -22.23
CA HIS A 5 -13.06 -0.85 -21.43
C HIS A 5 -12.20 -0.82 -20.15
N ALA A 6 -11.08 -0.10 -20.19
CA ALA A 6 -10.43 0.36 -18.97
C ALA A 6 -11.40 1.29 -18.24
N SER A 7 -11.99 0.83 -17.13
CA SER A 7 -12.90 1.65 -16.33
C SER A 7 -12.18 2.91 -15.86
N LYS A 8 -12.67 4.06 -16.29
CA LYS A 8 -12.14 5.41 -16.03
C LYS A 8 -12.39 5.84 -14.58
N GLU A 9 -11.74 5.17 -13.63
CA GLU A 9 -11.54 5.73 -12.28
C GLU A 9 -10.31 6.64 -12.34
N ASP A 10 -10.49 7.97 -12.18
CA ASP A 10 -9.43 8.95 -12.42
C ASP A 10 -8.14 8.69 -11.61
N PHE A 11 -8.24 8.07 -10.44
CA PHE A 11 -7.16 7.44 -9.64
C PHE A 11 -7.79 6.77 -8.42
N TYR A 12 -7.00 6.01 -7.67
CA TYR A 12 -7.40 5.44 -6.38
C TYR A 12 -6.35 5.73 -5.31
N LEU A 13 -6.77 5.69 -4.04
CA LEU A 13 -5.87 5.79 -2.90
C LEU A 13 -5.31 4.41 -2.57
N ILE A 14 -4.08 4.35 -2.07
CA ILE A 14 -3.35 3.11 -1.83
C ILE A 14 -2.86 3.10 -0.38
N GLU A 15 -2.98 1.95 0.27
CA GLU A 15 -2.25 1.63 1.48
C GLU A 15 -1.45 0.34 1.31
N THR A 16 -0.32 0.24 1.99
CA THR A 16 0.50 -0.98 1.98
C THR A 16 0.99 -1.23 3.39
N LEU A 17 0.49 -2.30 4.01
CA LEU A 17 0.67 -2.63 5.40
C LEU A 17 1.53 -3.89 5.54
N LEU A 18 2.34 -3.91 6.60
CA LEU A 18 3.00 -5.13 7.06
C LEU A 18 2.05 -5.86 8.02
N TRP A 19 1.79 -7.13 7.74
CA TRP A 19 1.12 -8.06 8.63
C TRP A 19 2.12 -9.07 9.21
N ARG A 20 1.97 -9.40 10.49
CA ARG A 20 2.75 -10.40 11.21
C ARG A 20 1.84 -11.19 12.14
N GLY A 21 1.80 -12.51 11.97
CA GLY A 21 0.95 -13.40 12.77
C GLY A 21 1.47 -13.67 14.18
N ASP A 22 2.73 -13.32 14.47
CA ASP A 22 3.39 -13.51 15.75
C ASP A 22 3.34 -12.28 16.67
N CYS A 23 2.68 -11.21 16.22
CA CYS A 23 2.62 -9.93 16.92
C CYS A 23 1.17 -9.48 17.12
N ASP A 24 0.79 -9.22 18.37
CA ASP A 24 -0.43 -8.47 18.70
C ASP A 24 -0.07 -7.55 19.89
N SER A 25 0.09 -6.27 19.59
CA SER A 25 0.58 -5.26 20.54
C SER A 25 -0.07 -3.91 20.21
N ALA A 26 0.22 -2.88 21.02
CA ALA A 26 -0.28 -1.52 20.74
C ALA A 26 0.14 -0.99 19.36
N GLU A 27 1.29 -1.46 18.84
CA GLU A 27 1.82 -1.09 17.52
C GLU A 27 1.31 -2.01 16.40
N PHE A 28 0.92 -3.23 16.76
CA PHE A 28 0.40 -4.28 15.88
C PHE A 28 -1.06 -4.60 16.23
N LEU A 29 -1.98 -3.81 15.70
CA LEU A 29 -3.41 -4.09 15.86
C LEU A 29 -3.84 -5.17 14.86
N HIS A 30 -4.34 -6.30 15.35
CA HIS A 30 -4.74 -7.44 14.53
C HIS A 30 -3.58 -7.97 13.65
N GLY A 31 -2.35 -7.88 14.15
CA GLY A 31 -1.14 -8.27 13.40
C GLY A 31 -0.67 -7.24 12.37
N PHE A 32 -1.34 -6.11 12.19
CA PHE A 32 -0.91 -5.07 11.25
C PHE A 32 -0.11 -3.96 11.95
N TRP A 33 1.12 -3.75 11.49
CA TRP A 33 1.99 -2.67 11.95
C TRP A 33 1.35 -1.29 11.64
N LEU A 34 1.26 -0.41 12.64
CA LEU A 34 0.73 0.97 12.53
C LEU A 34 -0.65 1.08 11.87
N LEU A 35 -1.54 0.10 12.05
CA LEU A 35 -2.85 0.06 11.40
C LEU A 35 -3.64 1.37 11.55
N HIS A 36 -3.69 1.93 12.76
CA HIS A 36 -4.35 3.22 13.00
C HIS A 36 -3.75 4.36 12.18
N GLY A 37 -2.42 4.40 12.03
CA GLY A 37 -1.72 5.41 11.23
C GLY A 37 -2.05 5.28 9.74
N HIS A 38 -2.10 4.05 9.22
CA HIS A 38 -2.52 3.77 7.84
C HIS A 38 -3.96 4.22 7.58
N LEU A 39 -4.91 3.84 8.42
CA LEU A 39 -6.32 4.23 8.26
C LEU A 39 -6.51 5.75 8.40
N SER A 40 -5.80 6.40 9.32
CA SER A 40 -5.85 7.85 9.50
C SER A 40 -5.29 8.61 8.29
N ARG A 41 -4.22 8.11 7.67
CA ARG A 41 -3.68 8.69 6.42
C ARG A 41 -4.67 8.52 5.26
N LEU A 42 -5.25 7.32 5.14
CA LEU A 42 -6.24 7.02 4.11
C LEU A 42 -7.48 7.91 4.27
N GLU A 43 -8.02 8.06 5.48
CA GLU A 43 -9.18 8.90 5.77
C GLU A 43 -8.90 10.37 5.45
N ARG A 44 -7.74 10.92 5.84
CA ARG A 44 -7.36 12.30 5.50
C ARG A 44 -7.31 12.53 4.00
N SER A 45 -6.73 11.59 3.26
CA SER A 45 -6.64 11.66 1.79
C SER A 45 -8.01 11.50 1.14
N ALA A 46 -8.84 10.58 1.65
CA ALA A 46 -10.20 10.37 1.18
C ALA A 46 -11.04 11.65 1.34
N ARG A 47 -10.97 12.28 2.52
CA ARG A 47 -11.62 13.57 2.78
C ARG A 47 -11.13 14.67 1.84
N PHE A 48 -9.82 14.76 1.60
CA PHE A 48 -9.23 15.75 0.71
C PHE A 48 -9.75 15.64 -0.74
N PHE A 49 -9.84 14.42 -1.27
CA PHE A 49 -10.27 14.18 -2.67
C PHE A 49 -11.77 13.88 -2.83
N GLY A 50 -12.55 13.88 -1.75
CA GLY A 50 -13.98 13.59 -1.75
C GLY A 50 -14.34 12.11 -1.96
N PHE A 51 -13.50 11.18 -1.52
CA PHE A 51 -13.79 9.74 -1.56
C PHE A 51 -14.61 9.36 -0.32
N PRO A 52 -15.75 8.66 -0.47
CA PRO A 52 -16.42 8.04 0.66
C PRO A 52 -15.48 7.03 1.33
N PHE A 53 -15.38 7.03 2.65
CA PHE A 53 -14.56 6.06 3.37
C PHE A 53 -15.17 5.70 4.73
N ALA A 54 -15.49 4.42 4.91
CA ALA A 54 -15.95 3.86 6.17
C ALA A 54 -14.79 3.12 6.87
N ALA A 55 -14.09 3.80 7.77
CA ALA A 55 -12.93 3.24 8.47
C ALA A 55 -13.26 1.95 9.25
N ALA A 56 -14.48 1.86 9.81
CA ALA A 56 -14.95 0.68 10.52
C ALA A 56 -15.05 -0.56 9.60
N ASP A 57 -15.52 -0.38 8.36
CA ASP A 57 -15.63 -1.47 7.39
C ASP A 57 -14.26 -1.93 6.90
N ALA A 58 -13.35 -1.00 6.66
CA ALA A 58 -11.95 -1.31 6.33
C ALA A 58 -11.27 -2.09 7.47
N LEU A 59 -11.46 -1.66 8.72
CA LEU A 59 -10.94 -2.36 9.89
C LEU A 59 -11.51 -3.78 10.01
N LYS A 60 -12.83 -3.95 9.79
CA LYS A 60 -13.48 -5.27 9.79
C LYS A 60 -12.89 -6.19 8.72
N LYS A 61 -12.73 -5.68 7.49
CA LYS A 61 -12.11 -6.44 6.37
C LYS A 61 -10.68 -6.87 6.69
N LEU A 62 -9.85 -5.97 7.24
CA LEU A 62 -8.48 -6.28 7.63
C LEU A 62 -8.43 -7.29 8.78
N ARG A 63 -9.30 -7.17 9.79
CA ARG A 63 -9.42 -8.15 10.88
C ARG A 63 -9.79 -9.54 10.34
N THR A 64 -10.75 -9.63 9.42
CA THR A 64 -11.12 -10.90 8.78
C THR A 64 -9.93 -11.49 8.01
N LEU A 65 -9.23 -10.67 7.21
CA LEU A 65 -8.02 -11.09 6.50
C LEU A 65 -6.97 -11.64 7.46
N SER A 66 -6.69 -10.95 8.57
CA SER A 66 -5.74 -11.41 9.59
C SER A 66 -6.09 -12.81 10.12
N GLY A 67 -7.36 -13.07 10.44
CA GLY A 67 -7.82 -14.39 10.86
C GLY A 67 -7.61 -15.49 9.80
N SER A 68 -7.84 -15.15 8.52
CA SER A 68 -7.57 -16.08 7.41
C SER A 68 -6.07 -16.36 7.23
N LEU A 69 -5.21 -15.33 7.36
CA LEU A 69 -3.76 -15.49 7.27
C LEU A 69 -3.21 -16.34 8.43
N MET A 70 -3.74 -16.16 9.64
CA MET A 70 -3.39 -17.02 10.80
C MET A 70 -3.71 -18.50 10.57
N SER A 71 -4.78 -18.79 9.82
CA SER A 71 -5.24 -20.16 9.57
C SER A 71 -4.57 -20.82 8.36
N GLY A 72 -4.21 -20.02 7.35
CA GLY A 72 -3.64 -20.49 6.08
C GLY A 72 -2.12 -20.67 6.08
N TYR A 73 -1.39 -19.92 6.91
CA TYR A 73 0.06 -20.07 7.04
C TYR A 73 0.39 -21.06 8.17
N GLY A 74 0.88 -22.25 7.83
CA GLY A 74 1.42 -23.20 8.80
C GLY A 74 2.48 -22.56 9.73
N HIS A 75 2.50 -23.00 10.99
CA HIS A 75 3.29 -22.44 12.11
C HIS A 75 3.37 -20.89 12.16
N PRO A 76 2.44 -20.21 12.89
CA PRO A 76 2.29 -18.75 12.91
C PRO A 76 3.50 -17.94 13.41
N LYS A 77 4.53 -18.59 13.96
CA LYS A 77 5.67 -17.92 14.63
C LYS A 77 6.65 -17.20 13.69
N LYS A 78 6.48 -17.27 12.35
CA LYS A 78 7.37 -16.57 11.38
C LYS A 78 6.65 -16.05 10.13
N SER A 79 5.32 -15.96 10.15
CA SER A 79 4.54 -15.60 8.96
C SER A 79 4.35 -14.09 8.89
N ALA A 80 4.99 -13.45 7.91
CA ALA A 80 4.81 -12.05 7.58
C ALA A 80 4.24 -11.91 6.17
N ALA A 81 3.39 -10.90 5.96
CA ALA A 81 2.82 -10.60 4.67
C ALA A 81 2.78 -9.10 4.41
N LYS A 82 3.02 -8.72 3.17
CA LYS A 82 2.76 -7.37 2.65
C LYS A 82 1.35 -7.37 2.08
N VAL A 83 0.50 -6.52 2.64
CA VAL A 83 -0.91 -6.37 2.23
C VAL A 83 -1.09 -5.01 1.58
N ARG A 84 -1.43 -4.98 0.30
CA ARG A 84 -1.80 -3.76 -0.42
C ARG A 84 -3.32 -3.63 -0.44
N CYS A 85 -3.79 -2.47 -0.04
CA CYS A 85 -5.19 -2.09 -0.08
C CYS A 85 -5.38 -0.90 -1.03
N ILE A 86 -6.57 -0.82 -1.62
CA ILE A 86 -6.97 0.32 -2.45
C ILE A 86 -8.33 0.85 -1.99
N LEU A 87 -8.54 2.16 -2.17
CA LEU A 87 -9.83 2.81 -2.02
C LEU A 87 -10.17 3.51 -3.34
N LYS A 88 -11.22 3.01 -4.00
CA LYS A 88 -11.76 3.55 -5.26
C LYS A 88 -12.62 4.78 -5.00
N ARG A 89 -12.88 5.58 -6.04
CA ARG A 89 -13.67 6.81 -5.96
C ARG A 89 -15.13 6.56 -5.57
N SER A 90 -15.64 5.36 -5.88
CA SER A 90 -16.94 4.86 -5.38
C SER A 90 -17.01 4.75 -3.86
N GLY A 91 -15.87 4.69 -3.17
CA GLY A 91 -15.76 4.36 -1.75
C GLY A 91 -15.48 2.88 -1.49
N ASP A 92 -15.30 2.06 -2.53
CA ASP A 92 -14.97 0.65 -2.39
C ASP A 92 -13.54 0.47 -1.87
N PHE A 93 -13.44 -0.01 -0.63
CA PHE A 93 -12.18 -0.44 -0.02
C PHE A 93 -11.92 -1.92 -0.31
N GLU A 94 -10.79 -2.23 -0.94
CA GLU A 94 -10.44 -3.57 -1.41
C GLU A 94 -9.04 -3.99 -0.94
N ILE A 95 -8.89 -5.28 -0.66
CA ILE A 95 -7.57 -5.92 -0.54
C ILE A 95 -7.13 -6.26 -1.96
N ASP A 96 -6.17 -5.51 -2.48
CA ASP A 96 -5.71 -5.63 -3.86
C ASP A 96 -4.69 -6.77 -4.01
N GLN A 97 -3.72 -6.84 -3.10
CA GLN A 97 -2.67 -7.86 -3.14
C GLN A 97 -2.26 -8.29 -1.73
N VAL A 98 -1.97 -9.58 -1.58
CA VAL A 98 -1.35 -10.16 -0.38
C VAL A 98 -0.15 -10.99 -0.83
N GLN A 99 1.04 -10.69 -0.33
CA GLN A 99 2.28 -11.36 -0.69
C GLN A 99 3.05 -11.74 0.57
N PRO A 100 3.70 -12.92 0.63
CA PRO A 100 4.66 -13.21 1.68
C PRO A 100 5.72 -12.10 1.76
N PHE A 101 6.09 -11.73 2.98
CA PHE A 101 7.12 -10.72 3.23
C PHE A 101 8.36 -11.38 3.83
N SER A 102 9.52 -11.00 3.30
CA SER A 102 10.83 -11.35 3.83
C SER A 102 11.69 -10.09 3.91
N GLU A 103 12.44 -9.94 4.99
CA GLU A 103 13.37 -8.82 5.13
C GLU A 103 14.50 -8.92 4.08
N PRO A 104 14.90 -7.80 3.46
CA PRO A 104 16.08 -7.78 2.60
C PRO A 104 17.32 -8.15 3.41
N SER A 105 18.10 -9.13 2.94
CA SER A 105 19.27 -9.64 3.67
C SER A 105 20.60 -8.98 3.24
N ALA A 106 20.56 -7.93 2.43
CA ALA A 106 21.74 -7.42 1.73
C ALA A 106 21.86 -5.90 1.81
N LEU A 107 23.11 -5.41 1.67
CA LEU A 107 23.38 -4.01 1.40
C LEU A 107 22.71 -3.61 0.08
N ILE A 108 22.03 -2.46 0.10
CA ILE A 108 21.29 -1.93 -1.05
C ILE A 108 22.04 -0.74 -1.65
N THR A 109 21.99 -0.61 -2.97
CA THR A 109 22.49 0.57 -3.68
C THR A 109 21.37 1.59 -3.80
N VAL A 110 21.64 2.81 -3.36
CA VAL A 110 20.73 3.95 -3.47
C VAL A 110 21.41 5.04 -4.28
N ASP A 111 20.71 5.62 -5.25
CA ASP A 111 21.18 6.79 -6.00
C ASP A 111 20.36 8.04 -5.68
N ILE A 112 20.79 9.18 -6.24
CA ILE A 112 20.05 10.45 -6.16
C ILE A 112 19.58 10.77 -7.57
N SER A 113 18.26 10.84 -7.77
CA SER A 113 17.69 11.14 -9.07
C SER A 113 18.04 12.57 -9.50
N LYS A 114 18.34 12.71 -10.79
CA LYS A 114 18.47 14.03 -11.42
C LYS A 114 17.11 14.69 -11.67
N LYS A 115 16.01 13.93 -11.57
CA LYS A 115 14.66 14.47 -11.72
C LYS A 115 14.20 15.07 -10.39
N ARG A 116 13.42 16.15 -10.50
CA ARG A 116 12.82 16.82 -9.35
C ARG A 116 11.32 16.56 -9.35
N VAL A 117 10.78 16.39 -8.15
CA VAL A 117 9.34 16.49 -7.92
C VAL A 117 8.91 17.96 -8.02
N ASP A 118 7.69 18.21 -8.45
CA ASP A 118 7.09 19.55 -8.42
C ASP A 118 6.36 19.73 -7.09
N PRO A 119 6.81 20.62 -6.18
CA PRO A 119 6.15 20.80 -4.89
C PRO A 119 4.70 21.27 -4.98
N GLU A 120 4.27 21.82 -6.12
CA GLU A 120 2.86 22.21 -6.35
C GLU A 120 1.98 21.01 -6.75
N ASP A 121 2.57 19.84 -7.04
CA ASP A 121 1.82 18.62 -7.32
C ASP A 121 1.21 18.04 -6.04
N ILE A 122 -0.10 18.24 -5.89
CA ILE A 122 -0.88 17.74 -4.76
C ILE A 122 -0.76 16.22 -4.56
N PHE A 123 -0.49 15.43 -5.60
CA PHE A 123 -0.39 13.98 -5.49
C PHE A 123 0.86 13.52 -4.74
N LEU A 124 1.85 14.38 -4.50
CA LEU A 124 3.03 14.07 -3.68
C LEU A 124 2.70 13.84 -2.21
N TYR A 125 1.64 14.49 -1.72
CA TYR A 125 1.25 14.45 -0.31
C TYR A 125 0.28 13.31 0.01
N HIS A 126 -0.16 12.58 -1.00
CA HIS A 126 -1.16 11.51 -0.88
C HIS A 126 -0.69 10.23 -1.55
N LYS A 127 -0.89 9.09 -0.87
CA LYS A 127 -0.51 7.79 -1.43
C LYS A 127 -1.58 7.34 -2.44
N THR A 128 -1.35 7.66 -3.72
CA THR A 128 -2.30 7.40 -4.81
C THR A 128 -1.71 6.53 -5.91
N SER A 129 -2.53 6.15 -6.91
CA SER A 129 -2.08 5.53 -8.15
C SER A 129 -1.50 6.50 -9.19
N LYS A 130 -1.53 7.83 -8.95
CA LYS A 130 -0.86 8.82 -9.82
C LYS A 130 0.63 8.88 -9.48
N ARG A 131 1.40 8.03 -10.15
CA ARG A 131 2.82 7.79 -9.82
C ARG A 131 3.76 7.93 -11.02
N GLY A 132 3.39 8.70 -12.05
CA GLY A 132 4.10 8.76 -13.33
C GLY A 132 5.62 8.94 -13.22
N LEU A 133 6.08 9.93 -12.44
CA LEU A 133 7.51 10.17 -12.20
C LEU A 133 8.17 8.98 -11.47
N PHE A 134 7.56 8.52 -10.37
CA PHE A 134 8.07 7.40 -9.57
C PHE A 134 8.14 6.10 -10.36
N ASP A 135 7.16 5.81 -11.20
CA ASP A 135 7.13 4.61 -12.04
C ASP A 135 8.18 4.70 -13.16
N GLN A 136 8.43 5.90 -13.68
CA GLN A 136 9.51 6.13 -14.63
C GLN A 136 10.89 5.92 -13.99
N GLU A 137 11.12 6.48 -12.79
CA GLU A 137 12.36 6.26 -12.06
C GLU A 137 12.51 4.80 -11.64
N ARG A 138 11.43 4.12 -11.23
CA ARG A 138 11.47 2.69 -10.89
C ARG A 138 11.96 1.85 -12.07
N ARG A 139 11.42 2.09 -13.28
CA ARG A 139 11.89 1.39 -14.50
C ARG A 139 13.37 1.65 -14.80
N ARG A 140 13.86 2.87 -14.53
CA ARG A 140 15.29 3.20 -14.68
C ARG A 140 16.15 2.40 -13.70
N LEU A 141 15.79 2.41 -12.41
CA LEU A 141 16.51 1.68 -11.36
C LEU A 141 16.58 0.18 -11.65
N ASP A 142 15.46 -0.41 -12.08
CA ASP A 142 15.40 -1.83 -12.44
C ASP A 142 16.37 -2.16 -13.60
N SER A 143 16.57 -1.24 -14.57
CA SER A 143 17.52 -1.41 -15.67
C SER A 143 18.99 -1.21 -15.27
N GLU A 144 19.24 -0.45 -14.21
CA GLU A 144 20.58 -0.10 -13.73
C GLU A 144 21.03 -0.98 -12.54
N GLY A 145 20.16 -1.87 -12.05
CA GLY A 145 20.43 -2.72 -10.89
C GLY A 145 20.51 -1.95 -9.57
N ILE A 146 19.87 -0.78 -9.50
CA ILE A 146 19.82 0.07 -8.31
C ILE A 146 18.55 -0.24 -7.52
N PHE A 147 18.64 -0.26 -6.19
CA PHE A 147 17.51 -0.68 -5.35
C PHE A 147 16.47 0.43 -5.16
N GLU A 148 16.92 1.66 -4.89
CA GLU A 148 16.07 2.83 -4.62
C GLU A 148 16.74 4.14 -5.08
N THR A 149 15.95 5.19 -5.26
CA THR A 149 16.40 6.54 -5.59
C THR A 149 15.83 7.59 -4.64
N LEU A 150 16.57 8.68 -4.43
CA LEU A 150 16.13 9.88 -3.70
C LEU A 150 15.84 11.05 -4.64
#